data_AF-B5YM76-F1
#
_entry.id   AF-B5YM76-F1
#
_cell.length_a   1.000
_cell.length_b   1.000
_cell.length_c   1.000
_cell.angle_alpha   90.00
_cell.angle_beta   90.00
_cell.angle_gamma   90.00
#
_symmetry.space_group_name_H-M   'P 1'
#
loop_
_entity.id
_entity.type
_entity.pdbx_description
1 polymer ?
#
loop_
_entity_poly.entity_id
_entity_poly.type
_entity_poly.pdbx_seq_one_letter_code
_entity_poly.pdbx_strand_id
1 'polypeptide(L)' 'WACIAEKISGRTAKQCRERWLNQLHPDLKRGAWTEEEDKIIDTLQKQFGNKWKKISAFLPGRSDNDIKNRW' A
#
# COMPACT_ATOMS: atom_id res chain seq x y z
N TRP A 1 2.45 -2.51 17.73
CA TRP A 1 3.10 -1.27 17.26
C TRP A 1 3.63 -0.39 18.40
N ALA A 2 2.92 -0.21 19.52
CA ALA A 2 3.43 0.58 20.66
C ALA A 2 4.78 0.06 21.20
N CYS A 3 4.86 -1.21 21.59
CA CYS A 3 6.11 -1.86 22.00
C CYS A 3 7.23 -1.78 20.94
N ILE A 4 6.90 -1.82 19.64
CA ILE A 4 7.89 -1.65 18.56
C ILE A 4 8.42 -0.21 18.52
N ALA A 5 7.54 0.79 18.68
CA ALA A 5 7.91 2.20 18.68
C ALA A 5 8.79 2.57 19.89
N GLU A 6 8.59 1.95 21.05
CA GLU A 6 9.48 2.11 22.21
C GLU A 6 10.93 1.71 21.92
N LYS A 7 11.15 0.82 20.95
CA LYS A 7 12.49 0.38 20.52
C LYS A 7 13.08 1.25 19.40
N ILE A 8 12.32 2.21 18.85
CA ILE A 8 12.75 3.06 17.74
C ILE A 8 12.59 4.53 18.15
N SER A 9 13.68 5.12 18.63
CA SER A 9 13.73 6.52 19.06
C SER A 9 13.21 7.48 17.99
N GLY A 10 12.33 8.40 18.38
CA GLY A 10 11.78 9.42 17.48
C GLY A 10 10.71 8.91 16.51
N ARG A 11 10.21 7.67 16.67
CA ARG A 11 9.09 7.14 15.89
C ARG A 11 7.88 6.83 16.74
N THR A 12 6.69 7.15 16.22
CA THR A 12 5.41 6.80 16.86
C THR A 12 4.94 5.41 16.40
N ALA A 13 4.05 4.80 17.19
CA ALA A 13 3.42 3.54 16.82
C ALA A 13 2.70 3.61 15.46
N LYS A 14 2.10 4.76 15.14
CA LYS A 14 1.46 5.03 13.85
C LYS A 14 2.49 4.98 12.71
N GLN A 15 3.60 5.69 12.84
CA GLN A 15 4.68 5.70 11.84
C GLN A 15 5.27 4.31 11.62
N CYS A 16 5.46 3.53 12.69
CA CYS A 16 5.94 2.15 12.58
C CYS A 16 4.96 1.27 11.80
N ARG A 17 3.67 1.37 12.10
CA ARG A 17 2.61 0.64 11.40
C ARG A 17 2.54 1.03 9.92
N GLU A 18 2.55 2.32 9.61
CA GLU A 18 2.48 2.82 8.22
C GLU A 18 3.67 2.33 7.41
N ARG A 19 4.89 2.42 7.97
CA ARG A 19 6.09 1.90 7.30
C ARG A 19 5.99 0.40 7.04
N TRP A 20 5.48 -0.37 7.99
CA TRP A 20 5.30 -1.81 7.79
C TRP A 20 4.32 -2.09 6.65
N LEU A 21 3.11 -1.52 6.72
CA LEU A 21 2.05 -1.78 5.76
C LEU A 21 2.37 -1.32 4.33
N ASN A 22 3.20 -0.30 4.18
CA ASN A 22 3.48 0.30 2.87
C ASN A 22 4.84 -0.09 2.29
N GLN A 23 5.77 -0.68 3.08
CA GLN A 23 7.14 -0.91 2.60
C GLN A 23 7.78 -2.22 3.09
N LEU A 24 7.53 -2.63 4.33
CA LEU A 24 8.26 -3.75 4.94
C LEU A 24 7.48 -5.07 4.95
N HIS A 25 6.16 -5.03 4.75
CA HIS A 25 5.35 -6.24 4.68
C HIS A 25 5.87 -7.19 3.59
N PRO A 26 6.12 -8.47 3.90
CA PRO A 26 6.79 -9.40 2.98
C PRO A 26 5.99 -9.64 1.69
N ASP A 27 4.66 -9.59 1.78
CA ASP A 27 3.79 -9.79 0.62
C ASP A 27 3.80 -8.60 -0.37
N LEU A 28 4.43 -7.47 -0.04
CA LEU A 28 4.51 -6.32 -0.95
C LEU A 28 5.50 -6.58 -2.09
N LYS A 29 5.02 -6.40 -3.31
CA LYS A 29 5.83 -6.43 -4.53
C LYS A 29 6.60 -5.12 -4.66
N ARG A 30 7.93 -5.23 -4.73
CA ARG A 30 8.86 -4.11 -4.93
C ARG A 30 9.28 -3.93 -6.40
N GLY A 31 8.58 -4.59 -7.32
CA GLY A 31 8.85 -4.57 -8.76
C GLY A 31 8.06 -3.52 -9.52
N ALA A 32 8.40 -3.36 -10.80
CA ALA A 32 7.66 -2.55 -11.75
C ALA A 32 6.18 -2.95 -11.81
N TRP A 33 5.33 -1.99 -12.16
CA TRP A 33 3.90 -2.23 -12.42
C TRP A 33 3.74 -2.97 -13.74
N THR A 34 2.86 -3.98 -13.76
CA THR A 34 2.50 -4.65 -15.02
C THR A 34 1.32 -3.94 -15.68
N GLU A 35 1.17 -4.13 -16.99
CA GLU A 35 0.04 -3.55 -17.73
C GLU A 35 -1.30 -4.07 -17.22
N GLU A 36 -1.36 -5.32 -16.74
CA GLU A 36 -2.55 -5.89 -16.12
C GLU A 36 -2.90 -5.18 -14.81
N GLU A 37 -1.90 -4.88 -13.98
CA GLU A 37 -2.12 -4.12 -12.75
C GLU A 37 -2.66 -2.72 -13.07
N ASP A 38 -2.09 -2.02 -14.05
CA ASP A 38 -2.56 -0.69 -14.48
C ASP A 38 -3.98 -0.74 -15.06
N LYS A 39 -4.32 -1.77 -15.87
CA LYS A 39 -5.69 -1.98 -16.40
C LYS A 39 -6.71 -2.20 -15.27
N ILE A 40 -6.34 -2.98 -14.24
CA ILE A 40 -7.18 -3.18 -13.06
C ILE A 40 -7.39 -1.86 -12.32
N ILE A 41 -6.32 -1.07 -12.10
CA ILE A 41 -6.43 0.22 -11.44
C ILE A 41 -7.37 1.15 -12.21
N ASP A 42 -7.17 1.33 -13.52
CA ASP A 42 -8.01 2.21 -14.34
C ASP A 42 -9.48 1.79 -14.33
N THR A 43 -9.75 0.49 -14.49
CA THR A 43 -11.12 -0.05 -14.46
C THR A 43 -11.80 0.20 -13.13
N LEU A 44 -11.12 -0.11 -12.02
CA LEU A 44 -11.68 0.02 -10.68
C LEU A 44 -11.74 1.48 -10.21
N GLN A 45 -10.84 2.33 -10.66
CA GLN A 45 -10.87 3.77 -10.41
C GLN A 45 -12.09 4.40 -11.09
N LYS A 46 -12.40 4.04 -12.34
CA LYS A 46 -13.63 4.48 -13.01
C LYS A 46 -14.89 4.01 -12.28
N GLN A 47 -14.87 2.83 -11.69
CA GLN A 47 -16.02 2.26 -10.98
C GLN A 47 -16.20 2.80 -9.55
N PHE A 48 -15.11 2.97 -8.80
CA PHE A 48 -15.15 3.25 -7.37
C PHE A 48 -14.58 4.62 -6.98
N GLY A 49 -13.98 5.35 -7.92
CA GLY A 49 -13.20 6.56 -7.68
C GLY A 49 -11.88 6.24 -6.96
N ASN A 50 -11.35 7.24 -6.25
CA ASN A 50 -10.07 7.16 -5.53
C ASN A 50 -10.14 6.35 -4.23
N LYS A 51 -10.95 5.29 -4.19
CA LYS A 51 -11.06 4.37 -3.05
C LYS A 51 -9.91 3.37 -3.06
N TRP A 52 -8.67 3.86 -2.93
CA TRP A 52 -7.44 3.06 -3.09
C TRP A 52 -7.38 1.82 -2.19
N LYS A 53 -7.84 1.93 -0.95
CA LYS A 53 -7.94 0.78 -0.02
C LYS A 53 -8.89 -0.33 -0.51
N LYS A 54 -9.92 0.04 -1.29
CA LYS A 54 -10.81 -0.94 -1.93
C LYS A 54 -10.14 -1.55 -3.16
N ILE A 55 -9.43 -0.74 -3.94
CA ILE A 55 -8.73 -1.19 -5.16
C ILE A 55 -7.55 -2.11 -4.80
N SER A 56 -6.82 -1.86 -3.72
CA SER A 56 -5.71 -2.71 -3.26
C SER A 56 -6.11 -4.13 -2.92
N ALA A 57 -7.39 -4.37 -2.57
CA ALA A 57 -7.89 -5.72 -2.36
C ALA A 57 -7.87 -6.59 -3.63
N PHE A 58 -7.79 -5.98 -4.81
CA PHE A 58 -7.73 -6.66 -6.12
C PHE A 58 -6.31 -6.77 -6.68
N LEU A 59 -5.31 -6.18 -6.01
CA LEU A 59 -3.92 -6.14 -6.46
C LEU A 59 -3.02 -6.78 -5.40
N PRO A 60 -2.89 -8.12 -5.42
CA PRO A 60 -2.11 -8.83 -4.41
C PRO A 60 -0.65 -8.37 -4.44
N GLY A 61 -0.20 -7.89 -3.29
CA GLY A 61 1.13 -7.34 -3.08
C GLY A 61 1.30 -5.87 -3.47
N ARG A 62 0.21 -5.14 -3.77
CA ARG A 62 0.22 -3.67 -3.87
C ARG A 62 -0.60 -3.08 -2.74
N SER A 63 0.00 -2.17 -1.98
CA SER A 63 -0.73 -1.41 -0.96
C SER A 63 -1.58 -0.31 -1.60
N ASP A 64 -2.54 0.21 -0.85
CA ASP A 64 -3.31 1.40 -1.24
C ASP A 64 -2.41 2.61 -1.45
N ASN A 65 -1.30 2.70 -0.71
CA ASN A 65 -0.30 3.74 -0.89
C ASN A 65 0.48 3.57 -2.20
N ASP A 66 0.79 2.33 -2.61
CA ASP A 66 1.47 2.06 -3.89
C ASP A 66 0.60 2.50 -5.07
N ILE A 67 -0.69 2.12 -5.05
CA ILE A 67 -1.65 2.48 -6.10
C ILE A 67 -1.81 3.99 -6.18
N LYS A 68 -1.99 4.66 -5.04
CA LYS A 68 -2.09 6.12 -4.97
C LYS A 68 -0.84 6.83 -5.50
N ASN A 69 0.35 6.25 -5.33
CA ASN A 69 1.58 6.83 -5.85
C ASN A 69 1.78 6.58 -7.36
N ARG A 70 1.11 5.56 -7.91
CA ARG A 70 1.17 5.20 -9.33
C ARG A 70 0.22 6.04 -10.19
N TRP A 71 -0.97 6.35 -9.67
CA TRP A 71 -2.03 7.10 -10.34
C TRP A 71 -1.83 8.62 -10.24
#